data_AF-F7DWB6-F1
#
_entry.id   AF-F7DWB6-F1
#
_cell.length_a   1.000
_cell.length_b   1.000
_cell.length_c   1.000
_cell.angle_alpha   90.00
_cell.angle_beta   90.00
_cell.angle_gamma   90.00
#
_symmetry.space_group_name_H-M   'P 1'
#
loop_
_entity.id
_entity.type
_entity.pdbx_description
1 polymer ?
#
loop_
_entity_poly.entity_id
_entity_poly.type
_entity_poly.pdbx_seq_one_letter_code
_entity_poly.pdbx_strand_id
1 'polypeptide(L)'
;MGRKQKRQQKLRNVPRIPRIRVPPSASDTSLLKDLTQGQQRYFYSIMRIYSSRPQWEALQTRYIHSLQHQQLLGYITQQEALACATVLRESTKRASAKVAPQGTVSRKPSAMIRTWPSALPVSAVRPRVQSTGL
;
A
#
# COMPACT_ATOMS: atom_id res chain seq x y z
N MET A 1 -10.83 -2.48 -55.05
CA MET A 1 -11.71 -2.27 -53.87
C MET A 1 -11.23 -3.10 -52.70
N GLY A 2 -10.18 -2.66 -51.99
CA GLY A 2 -9.57 -3.42 -50.89
C GLY A 2 -10.20 -3.09 -49.54
N ARG A 3 -10.99 -4.01 -48.98
CA ARG A 3 -11.56 -3.88 -47.63
C ARG A 3 -10.43 -3.94 -46.59
N LYS A 4 -10.18 -2.83 -45.89
CA LYS A 4 -9.31 -2.80 -44.70
C LYS A 4 -9.98 -3.60 -43.57
N GLN A 5 -9.77 -4.91 -43.54
CA GLN A 5 -10.14 -5.75 -42.43
C GLN A 5 -9.17 -5.48 -41.28
N LYS A 6 -9.46 -4.46 -40.45
CA LYS A 6 -8.73 -4.22 -39.20
C LYS A 6 -8.83 -5.50 -38.36
N ARG A 7 -7.72 -6.23 -38.26
CA ARG A 7 -7.53 -7.33 -37.32
C ARG A 7 -7.77 -6.79 -35.91
N GLN A 8 -8.98 -6.92 -35.40
CA GLN A 8 -9.18 -7.02 -33.96
C GLN A 8 -8.66 -8.40 -33.55
N GLN A 9 -7.33 -8.50 -33.39
CA GLN A 9 -6.74 -9.62 -32.68
C GLN A 9 -7.27 -9.55 -31.26
N LYS A 10 -8.26 -10.39 -31.00
CA LYS A 10 -8.90 -10.59 -29.71
C LYS A 10 -7.79 -11.00 -28.74
N LEU A 11 -7.38 -10.06 -27.89
CA LEU A 11 -6.43 -10.24 -26.78
C LEU A 11 -7.05 -11.20 -25.75
N ARG A 12 -7.26 -12.47 -26.12
CA ARG A 12 -7.92 -13.48 -25.28
C ARG A 12 -7.04 -13.89 -24.09
N ASN A 13 -5.73 -13.63 -24.15
CA ASN A 13 -4.74 -14.16 -23.21
C ASN A 13 -3.88 -13.06 -22.55
N VAL A 14 -4.39 -11.84 -22.38
CA VAL A 14 -3.70 -10.87 -21.53
C VAL A 14 -3.93 -11.28 -20.07
N PRO A 15 -2.88 -11.54 -19.27
CA PRO A 15 -3.06 -11.80 -17.85
C PRO A 15 -3.83 -10.65 -17.24
N ARG A 16 -5.05 -10.93 -16.78
CA ARG A 16 -5.86 -9.96 -16.06
C ARG A 16 -5.21 -9.75 -14.70
N ILE A 17 -4.46 -8.68 -14.58
CA ILE A 17 -3.98 -8.21 -13.28
C ILE A 17 -5.23 -8.00 -12.40
N PRO A 18 -5.37 -8.72 -11.28
CA PRO A 18 -6.50 -8.54 -10.39
C PRO A 18 -6.54 -7.08 -9.94
N ARG A 19 -7.67 -6.40 -10.19
CA ARG A 19 -7.83 -5.02 -9.75
C ARG A 19 -7.85 -5.02 -8.23
N ILE A 20 -6.91 -4.31 -7.61
CA ILE A 20 -6.89 -4.10 -6.16
C ILE A 20 -8.18 -3.38 -5.78
N ARG A 21 -8.98 -4.03 -4.93
CA ARG A 21 -10.19 -3.47 -4.34
C ARG A 21 -9.87 -2.97 -2.94
N VAL A 22 -10.20 -1.72 -2.66
CA VAL A 22 -10.14 -1.16 -1.31
C VAL A 22 -11.38 -1.64 -0.57
N PRO A 23 -11.25 -2.35 0.56
CA PRO A 23 -12.41 -2.73 1.38
C PRO A 23 -13.13 -1.49 1.91
N PRO A 24 -14.47 -1.52 2.07
CA PRO A 24 -15.22 -0.42 2.68
C PRO A 24 -14.73 -0.07 4.10
N SER A 25 -14.30 -1.08 4.87
CA SER A 25 -13.71 -0.87 6.19
C SER A 25 -12.40 -0.06 6.18
N ALA A 26 -11.73 0.01 5.04
CA ALA A 26 -10.51 0.79 4.86
C ALA A 26 -10.75 2.14 4.20
N SER A 27 -11.81 2.30 3.38
CA SER A 27 -12.09 3.55 2.66
C SER A 27 -12.37 4.72 3.60
N ASP A 28 -12.95 4.44 4.76
CA ASP A 28 -13.40 5.46 5.71
C ASP A 28 -12.31 5.85 6.72
N THR A 29 -11.11 5.27 6.59
CA THR A 29 -9.97 5.64 7.43
C THR A 29 -9.52 7.07 7.12
N SER A 30 -9.03 7.79 8.13
CA SER A 30 -8.54 9.17 7.97
C SER A 30 -7.48 9.35 6.88
N LEU A 31 -6.76 8.28 6.56
CA LEU A 31 -5.72 8.25 5.52
C LEU A 31 -6.28 8.13 4.10
N LEU A 32 -7.44 7.50 3.92
CA LEU A 32 -8.04 7.23 2.59
C LEU A 32 -9.31 8.05 2.31
N LYS A 33 -9.85 8.71 3.34
CA LYS A 33 -10.98 9.62 3.24
C LYS A 33 -10.67 10.76 2.27
N ASP A 34 -11.69 11.20 1.53
CA ASP A 34 -11.65 12.33 0.59
C ASP A 34 -10.71 12.15 -0.63
N LEU A 35 -10.12 10.96 -0.80
CA LEU A 35 -9.32 10.61 -1.97
C LEU A 35 -10.19 10.08 -3.12
N THR A 36 -9.74 10.32 -4.34
CA THR A 36 -10.36 9.68 -5.52
C THR A 36 -10.17 8.17 -5.48
N GLN A 37 -11.04 7.40 -6.15
CA GLN A 37 -10.97 5.94 -6.21
C GLN A 37 -9.62 5.43 -6.76
N GLY A 38 -8.95 6.20 -7.64
CA GLY A 38 -7.62 5.89 -8.14
C GLY A 38 -6.54 6.03 -7.05
N GLN A 39 -6.55 7.15 -6.34
CA GLN A 39 -5.63 7.44 -5.24
C GLN A 39 -5.81 6.46 -4.07
N GLN A 40 -7.06 6.16 -3.70
CA GLN A 40 -7.34 5.16 -2.66
C GLN A 40 -6.72 3.80 -3.00
N ARG A 41 -6.89 3.34 -4.25
CA ARG A 41 -6.30 2.07 -4.69
C ARG A 41 -4.78 2.10 -4.66
N TYR A 42 -4.16 3.20 -5.08
CA TYR A 42 -2.72 3.38 -5.04
C TYR A 42 -2.18 3.35 -3.60
N PHE A 43 -2.70 4.19 -2.71
CA PHE A 43 -2.27 4.23 -1.31
C PHE A 43 -2.53 2.92 -0.58
N TYR A 44 -3.72 2.34 -0.74
CA TYR A 44 -4.04 1.04 -0.15
C TYR A 44 -3.09 -0.07 -0.64
N SER A 45 -2.68 -0.05 -1.91
CA SER A 45 -1.73 -1.03 -2.45
C SER A 45 -0.36 -0.95 -1.76
N ILE A 46 0.12 0.26 -1.49
CA ILE A 46 1.38 0.50 -0.76
C ILE A 46 1.23 0.02 0.69
N MET A 47 0.18 0.44 1.39
CA MET A 47 -0.09 0.01 2.76
C MET A 47 -0.12 -1.52 2.88
N ARG A 48 -0.72 -2.20 1.90
CA ARG A 48 -0.81 -3.66 1.87
C ARG A 48 0.56 -4.33 1.73
N ILE A 49 1.49 -3.76 0.97
CA ILE A 49 2.86 -4.30 0.83
C ILE A 49 3.61 -4.25 2.16
N TYR A 50 3.46 -3.17 2.91
CA TYR A 50 4.09 -3.01 4.22
C TYR A 50 3.31 -3.64 5.37
N SER A 51 2.12 -4.18 5.11
CA SER A 51 1.34 -4.88 6.12
C SER A 51 1.93 -6.27 6.39
N SER A 52 2.42 -6.47 7.62
CA SER A 52 2.87 -7.80 8.09
C SER A 52 1.70 -8.71 8.46
N ARG A 53 0.50 -8.14 8.63
CA ARG A 53 -0.70 -8.86 9.09
C ARG A 53 -1.04 -10.10 8.25
N PRO A 54 -1.11 -10.05 6.91
CA PRO A 54 -1.41 -11.24 6.11
C PRO A 54 -0.35 -12.34 6.26
N GLN A 55 0.92 -11.96 6.48
CA GLN A 55 2.01 -12.92 6.68
C GLN A 55 1.88 -13.63 8.02
N TRP A 56 1.54 -12.90 9.08
CA TRP A 56 1.26 -13.47 10.40
C TRP A 56 0.05 -14.42 10.40
N GLU A 57 -1.03 -14.04 9.72
CA GLU A 57 -2.23 -14.89 9.56
C GLU A 57 -1.91 -16.19 8.79
N ALA A 58 -1.09 -16.10 7.73
CA ALA A 58 -0.64 -17.27 6.97
C ALA A 58 0.26 -18.18 7.82
N LEU A 59 1.19 -17.62 8.59
CA LEU A 59 2.06 -18.37 9.49
C LEU A 59 1.24 -19.10 10.57
N GLN A 60 0.29 -18.39 11.18
CA GLN A 60 -0.62 -18.97 12.18
C GLN A 60 -1.39 -20.17 11.60
N THR A 61 -1.94 -20.03 10.40
CA THR A 61 -2.70 -21.10 9.74
C THR A 61 -1.85 -22.33 9.51
N ARG A 62 -0.61 -22.14 9.02
CA ARG A 62 0.34 -23.24 8.82
C ARG A 62 0.68 -23.94 10.13
N TYR A 63 0.94 -23.17 11.18
CA TYR A 63 1.32 -23.74 12.48
C TYR A 63 0.18 -24.52 13.12
N ILE A 64 -1.06 -24.03 13.05
CA ILE A 64 -2.24 -24.77 13.53
C ILE A 64 -2.37 -26.11 12.80
N HIS A 65 -2.19 -26.12 11.48
CA HIS A 65 -2.23 -27.34 10.69
C HIS A 65 -1.12 -28.32 11.10
N SER A 66 0.10 -27.82 11.33
CA SER A 66 1.22 -28.64 11.83
C SER A 66 0.93 -29.23 13.21
N LEU A 67 0.36 -28.44 14.14
CA LEU A 67 -0.02 -28.94 15.47
C LEU A 67 -1.07 -30.04 15.39
N GLN A 68 -2.10 -29.87 14.56
CA GLN A 68 -3.12 -30.90 14.33
C GLN A 68 -2.50 -32.19 13.81
N HIS A 69 -1.56 -32.08 12.87
CA HIS A 69 -0.86 -33.23 12.33
C HIS A 69 0.02 -33.91 13.39
N GLN A 70 0.76 -33.15 14.20
CA GLN A 70 1.58 -33.70 15.29
C GLN A 70 0.74 -34.39 16.37
N GLN A 71 -0.44 -33.85 16.67
CA GLN A 71 -1.38 -34.47 17.60
C GLN A 71 -1.89 -35.80 17.04
N LEU A 72 -2.25 -35.85 15.75
CA LEU A 72 -2.69 -37.08 15.09
C LEU A 72 -1.62 -38.17 15.10
N LEU A 73 -0.36 -37.80 14.94
CA LEU A 73 0.77 -38.72 15.00
C LEU A 73 1.18 -39.11 16.43
N GLY A 74 0.54 -38.54 17.45
CA GLY A 74 0.83 -38.84 18.85
C GLY A 74 2.14 -38.24 19.38
N TYR A 75 2.76 -37.31 18.65
CA TYR A 75 3.96 -36.62 19.13
C TYR A 75 3.67 -35.62 20.25
N ILE A 76 2.44 -35.09 20.27
CA ILE A 76 1.97 -34.15 21.28
C ILE A 76 0.59 -34.57 21.75
N THR A 77 0.29 -34.21 23.00
CA THR A 77 -1.05 -34.37 23.57
C THR A 77 -1.99 -33.30 23.07
N GLN A 78 -3.30 -33.56 23.18
CA GLN A 78 -4.33 -32.57 22.85
C GLN A 78 -4.20 -31.29 23.71
N GLN A 79 -3.85 -31.43 24.98
CA GLN A 79 -3.71 -30.30 25.90
C GLN A 79 -2.52 -29.40 25.51
N GLU A 80 -1.40 -29.99 25.11
CA GLU A 80 -0.25 -29.25 24.58
C GLU A 80 -0.57 -28.54 23.27
N ALA A 81 -1.27 -29.23 22.35
CA ALA A 81 -1.70 -28.63 21.09
C ALA A 81 -2.60 -27.40 21.32
N LEU A 82 -3.54 -27.50 22.27
CA LEU A 82 -4.41 -26.38 22.66
C LEU A 82 -3.62 -25.24 23.31
N ALA A 83 -2.72 -25.55 24.25
CA ALA A 83 -1.87 -24.56 24.90
C ALA A 83 -1.04 -23.79 23.86
N CYS A 84 -0.37 -24.49 22.94
CA CYS A 84 0.38 -23.88 21.84
C CYS A 84 -0.50 -23.02 20.94
N ALA A 85 -1.70 -23.48 20.57
CA ALA A 85 -2.63 -22.72 19.75
C ALA A 85 -3.10 -21.41 20.42
N THR A 86 -3.26 -21.39 21.74
CA THR A 86 -3.61 -20.17 22.48
C THR A 86 -2.47 -19.14 22.46
N VAL A 87 -1.24 -19.57 22.76
CA VAL A 87 -0.04 -18.72 22.71
C VAL A 87 0.15 -18.15 21.31
N LEU A 88 0.00 -19.00 20.29
CA LEU A 88 0.08 -18.61 18.89
C LEU A 88 -0.94 -17.52 18.55
N ARG A 89 -2.22 -17.72 18.91
CA ARG A 89 -3.28 -16.72 18.68
C ARG A 89 -2.95 -15.38 19.33
N GLU A 90 -2.51 -15.39 20.58
CA GLU A 90 -2.15 -14.16 21.29
C GLU A 90 -0.90 -13.48 20.68
N SER A 91 0.09 -14.26 20.24
CA SER A 91 1.27 -13.73 19.55
C SER A 91 0.90 -13.06 18.23
N THR A 92 0.03 -13.66 17.41
CA THR A 92 -0.46 -13.07 16.16
C THR A 92 -1.26 -11.80 16.42
N LYS A 93 -2.13 -11.80 17.44
CA LYS A 93 -2.88 -10.58 17.83
C LYS A 93 -1.93 -9.45 18.21
N ARG A 94 -0.92 -9.72 19.05
CA ARG A 94 0.08 -8.72 19.45
C ARG A 94 0.93 -8.25 18.26
N ALA A 95 1.35 -9.16 17.39
CA ALA A 95 2.18 -8.85 16.22
C ALA A 95 1.42 -8.04 15.17
N SER A 96 0.14 -8.35 14.94
CA SER A 96 -0.74 -7.58 14.04
C SER A 96 -1.12 -6.21 14.62
N ALA A 97 -1.27 -6.10 15.94
CA ALA A 97 -1.53 -4.83 16.62
C ALA A 97 -0.31 -3.89 16.65
N LYS A 98 0.92 -4.42 16.68
CA LYS A 98 2.16 -3.61 16.67
C LYS A 98 2.36 -2.73 15.43
N VAL A 99 1.54 -2.89 14.39
CA VAL A 99 1.51 -1.99 13.22
C VAL A 99 0.85 -0.64 13.55
N ALA A 100 0.22 -0.51 14.71
CA ALA A 100 -0.20 0.77 15.26
C ALA A 100 0.25 0.91 16.73
N PRO A 101 1.32 1.67 16.93
CA PRO A 101 1.20 2.86 17.75
C PRO A 101 1.11 4.01 16.76
N GLN A 102 0.00 4.76 16.83
CA GLN A 102 0.05 6.17 16.49
C GLN A 102 1.28 6.71 17.22
N GLY A 103 2.37 6.93 16.50
CA GLY A 103 3.41 7.79 16.97
C GLY A 103 2.73 9.13 17.15
N THR A 104 2.28 9.43 18.36
CA THR A 104 2.28 10.79 18.87
C THR A 104 3.74 11.22 18.81
N VAL A 105 4.17 11.58 17.60
CA VAL A 105 5.35 12.37 17.39
C VAL A 105 4.99 13.66 18.10
N SER A 106 5.45 13.80 19.35
CA SER A 106 5.47 15.07 20.04
C SER A 106 6.30 15.99 19.17
N ARG A 107 5.61 16.73 18.31
CA ARG A 107 6.20 17.68 17.37
C ARG A 107 6.69 18.84 18.22
N LYS A 108 7.91 18.70 18.76
CA LYS A 108 8.66 19.84 19.28
C LYS A 108 8.73 20.87 18.14
N PRO A 109 8.31 22.13 18.36
CA PRO A 109 8.44 23.16 17.35
C PRO A 109 9.93 23.50 17.20
N SER A 110 10.61 22.87 16.23
CA SER A 110 11.91 23.34 15.79
C SER A 110 11.69 24.48 14.81
N ALA A 111 11.90 25.71 15.28
CA ALA A 111 11.88 26.91 14.47
C ALA A 111 13.12 26.91 13.55
N MET A 112 13.05 26.19 12.43
CA MET A 112 13.94 26.42 11.29
C MET A 112 13.19 27.28 10.28
N ILE A 113 13.47 28.58 10.32
CA ILE A 113 13.15 29.50 9.22
C ILE A 113 14.02 29.07 8.04
N ARG A 114 13.45 28.29 7.11
CA ARG A 114 14.02 28.13 5.77
C ARG A 114 13.59 29.32 4.94
N THR A 115 14.44 30.33 4.86
CA THR A 115 14.40 31.32 3.78
C THR A 115 14.62 30.59 2.46
N TRP A 116 13.55 30.37 1.71
CA TRP A 116 13.63 29.99 0.31
C TRP A 116 14.09 31.21 -0.50
N PRO A 117 15.17 31.12 -1.30
CA PRO A 117 15.44 32.15 -2.28
C PRO A 117 14.36 32.08 -3.37
N SER A 118 13.58 33.15 -3.49
CA SER A 118 12.61 33.36 -4.55
C SER A 118 13.33 33.43 -5.89
N ALA A 119 13.04 32.48 -6.79
CA ALA A 119 13.53 32.51 -8.16
C ALA A 119 12.68 33.48 -9.00
N LEU A 120 13.13 34.73 -9.09
CA LEU A 120 12.62 35.71 -10.05
C LEU A 120 13.02 35.28 -11.48
N PRO A 121 12.09 35.21 -12.45
CA PRO A 121 12.46 34.98 -13.84
C PRO A 121 13.00 36.28 -14.45
N VAL A 122 14.31 36.31 -14.70
CA VAL A 122 14.98 37.37 -15.46
C VAL A 122 14.87 37.05 -16.95
N SER A 123 14.24 37.98 -17.69
CA SER A 123 14.64 38.47 -19.02
C SER A 123 13.43 38.71 -19.91
N ALA A 124 12.89 39.92 -19.83
CA ALA A 124 12.03 40.49 -20.86
C ALA A 124 12.87 40.73 -22.13
N VAL A 125 12.58 39.97 -23.20
CA VAL A 125 13.05 40.27 -24.55
C VAL A 125 12.39 41.58 -24.99
N ARG A 126 13.18 42.65 -25.12
CA ARG A 126 12.74 43.94 -25.65
C ARG A 126 12.56 43.86 -27.17
N PRO A 127 11.48 44.39 -27.76
CA PRO A 127 11.36 44.53 -29.21
C PRO A 127 12.31 45.62 -29.72
N ARG A 128 13.11 45.30 -30.75
CA ARG A 128 14.01 46.25 -31.43
C ARG A 128 13.19 47.08 -32.41
N VAL A 129 13.12 48.39 -32.16
CA VAL A 129 12.51 49.41 -33.03
C VAL A 129 13.43 49.71 -34.23
N GLN A 130 12.80 49.92 -35.39
CA GLN A 130 13.40 50.31 -36.67
C GLN A 130 13.84 51.79 -36.68
N SER A 131 14.92 52.14 -37.37
CA SER A 131 15.00 53.46 -38.03
C SER A 131 15.87 53.44 -39.29
N THR A 132 15.39 54.22 -40.24
CA THR A 132 15.86 54.53 -41.60
C THR A 132 17.03 55.52 -41.59
N GLY A 133 17.86 55.49 -42.65
CA GLY A 133 18.49 56.69 -43.23
C GLY A 133 20.00 56.89 -43.02
N LEU A 134 20.79 56.57 -44.05
CA LEU A 134 21.46 57.55 -44.94
C LEU A 134 21.91 56.82 -46.22
#